data_AF-A0A6V7LPR6-F1
#
_entry.id   AF-A0A6V7LPR6-F1
#
_cell.length_a   1.000
_cell.length_b   1.000
_cell.length_c   1.000
_cell.angle_alpha   90.00
_cell.angle_beta   90.00
_cell.angle_gamma   90.00
#
_symmetry.space_group_name_H-M   'P 1'
#
loop_
_entity.id
_entity.type
_entity.pdbx_description
1 polymer ?
#
loop_
_entity_poly.entity_id
_entity_poly.type
_entity_poly.pdbx_seq_one_letter_code
_entity_poly.pdbx_strand_id
1 'polypeptide(L)'
;NLPIDNKERITQVLETYEEILKLLNAQGASVYHVKACHLLNFNDYNYLYPNHMSHEDFQSRSRQSWLDVTLHTYKIFVLSKIDMIKLRDCYLETDNEVEDIVQRSRGKPYSSGEKILLAWLEYHYEEQRRAPWLNDIINSTPSNPLEQVDSLEQQRNIENFEGHLADSIVFILVTASYCPFLIDAFFKNIYLRPKNFEE
;
A
#
# COMPACT_ATOMS: atom_id res chain seq x y z
N ASN A 1 -18.09 21.42 18.40
CA ASN A 1 -18.00 22.04 19.73
C ASN A 1 -17.97 20.94 20.76
N LEU A 2 -16.85 20.76 21.45
CA LEU A 2 -16.74 19.83 22.56
C LEU A 2 -17.23 20.52 23.86
N PRO A 3 -17.90 19.80 24.77
CA PRO A 3 -18.28 20.31 26.08
C PRO A 3 -17.09 20.84 26.87
N ILE A 4 -17.34 21.85 27.71
CA ILE A 4 -16.34 22.42 28.62
C ILE A 4 -16.12 21.49 29.82
N ASP A 5 -17.16 20.75 30.23
CA ASP A 5 -17.04 19.75 31.28
C ASP A 5 -16.21 18.55 30.81
N ASN A 6 -15.19 18.19 31.60
CA ASN A 6 -14.26 17.13 31.23
C ASN A 6 -14.95 15.77 31.11
N LYS A 7 -15.90 15.46 31.99
CA LYS A 7 -16.58 14.16 31.96
C LYS A 7 -17.48 14.06 30.74
N GLU A 8 -18.29 15.08 30.49
CA GLU A 8 -19.19 15.14 29.33
C GLU A 8 -18.39 15.10 28.02
N ARG A 9 -17.28 15.84 27.94
CA ARG A 9 -16.37 15.82 26.79
C ARG A 9 -15.81 14.41 26.54
N ILE A 10 -15.28 13.76 27.58
CA ILE A 10 -14.67 12.43 27.43
C ILE A 10 -15.74 11.41 27.02
N THR A 11 -16.93 11.46 27.63
CA THR A 11 -18.05 10.59 27.26
C THR A 11 -18.42 10.76 25.78
N GLN A 12 -18.56 12.00 25.29
CA GLN A 12 -18.90 12.25 23.88
C GLN A 12 -17.82 11.71 22.92
N VAL A 13 -16.53 11.88 23.26
CA VAL A 13 -15.42 11.34 22.44
C VAL A 13 -15.46 9.81 22.43
N LEU A 14 -15.71 9.20 23.59
CA LEU A 14 -15.80 7.74 23.71
C LEU A 14 -16.95 7.20 22.85
N GLU A 15 -18.14 7.79 22.95
CA GLU A 15 -19.31 7.44 22.13
C GLU A 15 -19.01 7.60 20.63
N THR A 16 -18.33 8.68 20.25
CA THR A 16 -17.92 8.92 18.86
C THR A 16 -17.02 7.80 18.36
N TYR A 17 -16.04 7.37 19.15
CA TYR A 17 -15.16 6.26 18.79
C TYR A 17 -15.90 4.92 18.73
N GLU A 18 -16.87 4.68 19.61
CA GLU A 18 -17.72 3.49 19.52
C GLU A 18 -18.51 3.46 18.21
N GLU A 19 -19.11 4.58 17.80
CA GLU A 19 -19.83 4.67 16.52
C GLU A 19 -18.91 4.51 15.31
N ILE A 20 -17.69 5.07 15.35
CA ILE A 20 -16.69 4.85 14.30
C ILE A 20 -16.32 3.37 14.20
N LEU A 21 -16.06 2.69 15.33
CA LEU A 21 -15.72 1.26 15.31
C LEU A 21 -16.88 0.39 14.81
N LYS A 22 -18.12 0.71 15.20
CA LYS A 22 -19.33 0.05 14.66
C LYS A 22 -19.45 0.25 13.15
N LEU A 23 -19.26 1.48 12.67
CA LEU A 23 -19.27 1.79 11.24
C LEU A 23 -18.20 0.97 10.50
N LEU A 24 -16.95 0.98 10.98
CA LEU A 24 -15.86 0.23 10.37
C LEU A 24 -16.19 -1.27 10.29
N ASN A 25 -16.66 -1.87 11.38
CA ASN A 25 -17.06 -3.29 11.39
C ASN A 25 -18.20 -3.56 10.41
N ALA A 26 -19.20 -2.67 10.32
CA ALA A 26 -20.30 -2.79 9.36
C ALA A 26 -19.83 -2.70 7.89
N GLN A 27 -18.71 -2.01 7.64
CA GLN A 27 -18.07 -1.95 6.32
C GLN A 27 -17.07 -3.09 6.08
N GLY A 28 -16.98 -4.07 6.99
CA GLY A 28 -16.13 -5.26 6.84
C GLY A 28 -14.76 -5.19 7.55
N ALA A 29 -14.55 -4.21 8.45
CA ALA A 29 -13.35 -4.20 9.30
C ALA A 29 -13.34 -5.36 10.28
N SER A 30 -12.15 -5.84 10.62
CA SER A 30 -11.93 -6.77 11.72
C SER A 30 -11.33 -6.03 12.92
N VAL A 31 -12.06 -5.06 13.47
CA VAL A 31 -11.62 -4.23 14.62
C VAL A 31 -12.42 -4.52 15.90
N TYR A 32 -13.06 -5.68 16.00
CA TYR A 32 -13.84 -6.10 17.18
C TYR A 32 -13.02 -6.17 18.48
N HIS A 33 -11.70 -6.36 18.38
CA HIS A 33 -10.79 -6.37 19.53
C HIS A 33 -10.40 -4.96 19.99
N VAL A 34 -10.60 -3.94 19.16
CA VAL A 34 -10.30 -2.55 19.50
C VAL A 34 -11.41 -1.99 20.37
N LYS A 35 -11.03 -1.45 21.54
CA LYS A 35 -11.96 -0.77 22.44
C LYS A 35 -11.82 0.75 22.25
N ALA A 36 -12.96 1.45 22.23
CA ALA A 36 -12.99 2.91 22.10
C ALA A 36 -12.14 3.62 23.17
N CYS A 37 -12.10 3.09 24.40
CA CYS A 37 -11.28 3.66 25.47
C CYS A 37 -9.76 3.62 25.18
N HIS A 38 -9.29 2.69 24.36
CA HIS A 38 -7.87 2.64 23.96
C HIS A 38 -7.52 3.70 22.89
N LEU A 39 -8.52 4.34 22.26
CA LEU A 39 -8.33 5.42 21.29
C LEU A 39 -8.29 6.81 21.95
N LEU A 40 -8.57 6.90 23.25
CA LEU A 40 -8.42 8.12 24.03
C LEU A 40 -6.94 8.49 24.19
N ASN A 41 -6.67 9.71 24.67
CA ASN A 41 -5.37 10.03 25.25
C ASN A 41 -5.29 9.47 26.69
N PHE A 42 -4.08 9.35 27.23
CA PHE A 42 -3.89 8.74 28.55
C PHE A 42 -4.60 9.49 29.69
N ASN A 43 -4.62 10.82 29.68
CA ASN A 43 -5.24 11.61 30.74
C ASN A 43 -6.75 11.32 30.82
N ASP A 44 -7.41 11.28 29.65
CA ASP A 44 -8.83 10.97 29.54
C ASP A 44 -9.14 9.51 29.89
N TYR A 45 -8.27 8.58 29.48
CA TYR A 45 -8.38 7.18 29.86
C TYR A 45 -8.25 7.00 31.38
N ASN A 46 -7.22 7.58 32.00
CA ASN A 46 -6.96 7.45 33.43
C ASN A 46 -8.01 8.19 34.27
N TYR A 47 -8.65 9.23 33.74
CA TYR A 47 -9.80 9.87 34.39
C TYR A 47 -11.00 8.92 34.51
N LEU A 48 -11.28 8.11 33.48
CA LEU A 48 -12.38 7.13 33.49
C LEU A 48 -12.02 5.81 34.19
N TYR A 49 -10.77 5.37 34.06
CA TYR A 49 -10.27 4.08 34.54
C TYR A 49 -9.02 4.28 35.43
N PRO A 50 -9.17 4.94 36.58
CA PRO A 50 -8.04 5.28 37.44
C PRO A 50 -7.31 4.01 37.92
N ASN A 51 -5.98 4.02 37.80
CA ASN A 51 -5.09 2.92 38.22
C ASN A 51 -5.36 1.57 37.53
N HIS A 52 -6.13 1.54 36.44
CA HIS A 52 -6.42 0.30 35.71
C HIS A 52 -5.23 -0.17 34.88
N MET A 53 -4.36 0.75 34.44
CA MET A 53 -3.23 0.45 33.57
C MET A 53 -2.11 1.48 33.75
N SER A 54 -0.85 1.03 33.64
CA SER A 54 0.28 1.96 33.60
C SER A 54 0.24 2.82 32.33
N HIS A 55 0.92 3.96 32.36
CA HIS A 55 1.04 4.82 31.19
C HIS A 55 1.69 4.10 30.00
N GLU A 56 2.71 3.29 30.24
CA GLU A 56 3.44 2.56 29.20
C GLU A 56 2.61 1.46 28.55
N ASP A 57 1.90 0.66 29.35
CA ASP A 57 1.00 -0.38 28.85
C ASP A 57 -0.13 0.23 28.03
N PHE A 58 -0.69 1.35 28.50
CA PHE A 58 -1.73 2.08 27.79
C PHE A 58 -1.22 2.58 26.44
N GLN A 59 -0.04 3.20 26.40
CA GLN A 59 0.52 3.68 25.14
C GLN A 59 0.74 2.56 24.13
N SER A 60 1.21 1.39 24.56
CA SER A 60 1.40 0.25 23.68
C SER A 60 0.06 -0.25 23.12
N ARG A 61 -0.97 -0.39 23.97
CA ARG A 61 -2.32 -0.77 23.52
C ARG A 61 -2.98 0.27 22.62
N SER A 62 -2.79 1.55 22.95
CA SER A 62 -3.34 2.67 22.17
C SER A 62 -2.71 2.74 20.80
N ARG A 63 -1.38 2.61 20.70
CA ARG A 63 -0.66 2.55 19.42
C ARG A 63 -1.13 1.38 18.56
N GLN A 64 -1.23 0.18 19.12
CA GLN A 64 -1.74 -0.98 18.40
C GLN A 64 -3.19 -0.74 17.92
N SER A 65 -4.05 -0.22 18.79
CA SER A 65 -5.45 0.07 18.46
C SER A 65 -5.57 1.09 17.32
N TRP A 66 -4.80 2.17 17.36
CA TRP A 66 -4.78 3.18 16.30
C TRP A 66 -4.21 2.65 14.99
N LEU A 67 -3.16 1.83 15.05
CA LEU A 67 -2.58 1.18 13.88
C LEU A 67 -3.62 0.27 13.21
N ASP A 68 -4.31 -0.56 13.99
CA ASP A 68 -5.34 -1.47 13.49
C ASP A 68 -6.52 -0.69 12.87
N VAL A 69 -7.01 0.35 13.53
CA VAL A 69 -8.09 1.21 13.00
C VAL A 69 -7.68 1.86 11.68
N THR A 70 -6.46 2.42 11.62
CA THR A 70 -5.95 3.09 10.43
C THR A 70 -5.78 2.11 9.26
N LEU A 71 -5.19 0.94 9.52
CA LEU A 71 -4.98 -0.09 8.52
C LEU A 71 -6.31 -0.60 7.94
N HIS A 72 -7.29 -0.87 8.80
CA HIS A 72 -8.61 -1.32 8.34
C HIS A 72 -9.36 -0.21 7.58
N THR A 73 -9.24 1.03 8.02
CA THR A 73 -9.80 2.19 7.30
C THR A 73 -9.25 2.25 5.88
N TYR A 74 -7.93 2.09 5.70
CA TYR A 74 -7.30 2.04 4.38
C TYR A 74 -7.81 0.86 3.55
N LYS A 75 -7.82 -0.35 4.12
CA LYS A 75 -8.31 -1.56 3.42
C LYS A 75 -9.75 -1.39 2.92
N ILE A 76 -10.61 -0.80 3.72
CA ILE A 76 -12.05 -0.70 3.42
C ILE A 76 -12.37 0.46 2.51
N PHE A 77 -11.75 1.63 2.68
CA PHE A 77 -12.16 2.80 1.91
C PHE A 77 -11.30 3.05 0.67
N VAL A 78 -10.07 2.53 0.65
CA VAL A 78 -9.14 2.68 -0.47
C VAL A 78 -9.03 1.38 -1.26
N LEU A 79 -8.54 0.30 -0.63
CA LEU A 79 -8.29 -0.95 -1.35
C LEU A 79 -9.56 -1.63 -1.85
N SER A 80 -10.68 -1.56 -1.12
CA SER A 80 -11.96 -2.13 -1.59
C SER A 80 -12.50 -1.46 -2.86
N LYS A 81 -12.03 -0.25 -3.18
CA LYS A 81 -12.44 0.47 -4.39
C LYS A 81 -11.71 -0.03 -5.63
N ILE A 82 -10.62 -0.77 -5.45
CA ILE A 82 -9.88 -1.45 -6.52
C ILE A 82 -10.70 -2.67 -6.95
N ASP A 83 -11.27 -2.57 -8.13
CA ASP A 83 -12.06 -3.60 -8.77
C ASP A 83 -11.65 -3.70 -10.25
N MET A 84 -11.68 -4.90 -10.80
CA MET A 84 -11.29 -5.16 -12.19
C MET A 84 -12.15 -4.37 -13.18
N ILE A 85 -13.44 -4.17 -12.87
CA ILE A 85 -14.34 -3.41 -13.74
C ILE A 85 -13.84 -1.96 -13.89
N LYS A 86 -13.45 -1.32 -12.79
CA LYS A 86 -12.92 0.05 -12.81
C LYS A 86 -11.55 0.14 -13.45
N LEU A 87 -10.71 -0.88 -13.28
CA LEU A 87 -9.41 -0.93 -13.96
C LEU A 87 -9.58 -1.03 -15.47
N ARG A 88 -10.47 -1.91 -15.93
CA ARG A 88 -10.84 -2.01 -17.34
C ARG A 88 -11.34 -0.66 -17.86
N ASP A 89 -12.32 -0.07 -17.18
CA ASP A 89 -13.02 1.10 -17.72
C ASP A 89 -12.16 2.39 -17.71
N CYS A 90 -11.11 2.45 -16.89
CA CYS A 90 -10.30 3.68 -16.72
C CYS A 90 -8.85 3.58 -17.21
N TYR A 91 -8.26 2.37 -17.29
CA TYR A 91 -6.81 2.23 -17.42
C TYR A 91 -6.34 1.21 -18.47
N LEU A 92 -7.21 0.30 -18.92
CA LEU A 92 -6.84 -0.74 -19.88
C LEU A 92 -7.54 -0.47 -21.21
N GLU A 93 -6.81 -0.61 -22.31
CA GLU A 93 -7.31 -0.30 -23.65
C GLU A 93 -7.99 -1.51 -24.29
N THR A 94 -7.63 -2.74 -23.86
CA THR A 94 -8.12 -3.97 -24.50
C THR A 94 -8.56 -5.06 -23.50
N ASP A 95 -9.51 -5.89 -23.94
CA ASP A 95 -9.97 -7.05 -23.16
C ASP A 95 -8.87 -8.08 -22.90
N ASN A 96 -7.84 -8.14 -23.76
CA ASN A 96 -6.70 -9.05 -23.58
C ASN A 96 -5.84 -8.68 -22.36
N GLU A 97 -5.67 -7.37 -22.08
CA GLU A 97 -4.91 -6.88 -20.93
C GLU A 97 -5.62 -7.21 -19.61
N VAL A 98 -6.96 -7.11 -19.62
CA VAL A 98 -7.80 -7.48 -18.49
C VAL A 98 -7.63 -8.96 -18.17
N GLU A 99 -7.74 -9.84 -19.18
CA GLU A 99 -7.60 -11.29 -18.99
C GLU A 99 -6.20 -11.63 -18.46
N ASP A 100 -5.15 -10.99 -18.98
CA ASP A 100 -3.76 -11.21 -18.55
C ASP A 100 -3.56 -10.81 -17.07
N ILE A 101 -4.06 -9.65 -16.64
CA ILE A 101 -4.04 -9.22 -15.23
C ILE A 101 -4.84 -10.19 -14.34
N VAL A 102 -6.02 -10.63 -14.79
CA VAL A 102 -6.84 -11.61 -14.05
C VAL A 102 -6.07 -12.90 -13.85
N GLN A 103 -5.37 -13.40 -14.88
CA GLN A 103 -4.56 -14.61 -14.78
C GLN A 103 -3.40 -14.43 -13.80
N ARG A 104 -2.66 -13.31 -13.88
CA ARG A 104 -1.58 -12.99 -12.93
C ARG A 104 -2.07 -12.86 -11.48
N SER A 105 -3.30 -12.43 -11.27
CA SER A 105 -3.88 -12.26 -9.93
C SER A 105 -4.18 -13.59 -9.21
N ARG A 106 -4.28 -14.71 -9.96
CA ARG A 106 -4.64 -16.03 -9.42
C ARG A 106 -3.52 -16.61 -8.57
N GLY A 107 -3.89 -17.35 -7.53
CA GLY A 107 -2.94 -18.07 -6.68
C GLY A 107 -2.18 -17.22 -5.64
N LYS A 108 -2.21 -15.89 -5.72
CA LYS A 108 -1.54 -15.03 -4.73
C LYS A 108 -2.28 -15.06 -3.37
N PRO A 109 -1.61 -14.97 -2.20
CA PRO A 109 -2.23 -15.11 -0.88
C PRO A 109 -2.87 -13.82 -0.33
N TYR A 110 -3.28 -12.89 -1.21
CA TYR A 110 -3.81 -11.57 -0.83
C TYR A 110 -5.34 -11.44 -0.97
N SER A 111 -5.89 -10.35 -0.46
CA SER A 111 -7.29 -9.97 -0.73
C SER A 111 -7.50 -9.64 -2.22
N SER A 112 -8.74 -9.63 -2.70
CA SER A 112 -9.03 -9.42 -4.13
C SER A 112 -8.43 -8.12 -4.67
N GLY A 113 -8.60 -6.99 -3.97
CA GLY A 113 -8.05 -5.70 -4.39
C GLY A 113 -6.51 -5.68 -4.42
N GLU A 114 -5.87 -6.32 -3.43
CA GLU A 114 -4.40 -6.45 -3.38
C GLU A 114 -3.88 -7.34 -4.51
N LYS A 115 -4.54 -8.46 -4.82
CA LYS A 115 -4.19 -9.34 -5.94
C LYS A 115 -4.23 -8.61 -7.27
N ILE A 116 -5.30 -7.85 -7.47
CA ILE A 116 -5.52 -7.04 -8.66
C ILE A 116 -4.43 -5.97 -8.78
N LEU A 117 -4.17 -5.24 -7.69
CA LEU A 117 -3.12 -4.20 -7.67
C LEU A 117 -1.75 -4.78 -7.99
N LEU A 118 -1.40 -5.92 -7.40
CA LEU A 118 -0.11 -6.57 -7.61
C LEU A 118 0.03 -7.08 -9.06
N ALA A 119 -1.03 -7.66 -9.62
CA ALA A 119 -1.06 -8.09 -11.01
C ALA A 119 -1.00 -6.91 -12.00
N TRP A 120 -1.61 -5.76 -11.66
CA TRP A 120 -1.53 -4.53 -12.43
C TRP A 120 -0.12 -3.94 -12.42
N LEU A 121 0.56 -3.92 -11.26
CA LEU A 121 1.97 -3.53 -11.16
C LEU A 121 2.85 -4.44 -12.03
N GLU A 122 2.63 -5.76 -11.94
CA GLU A 122 3.37 -6.75 -12.70
C GLU A 122 3.20 -6.58 -14.21
N TYR A 123 1.97 -6.33 -14.66
CA TYR A 123 1.66 -6.08 -16.07
C TYR A 123 2.42 -4.86 -16.62
N HIS A 124 2.30 -3.68 -15.98
CA HIS A 124 2.94 -2.48 -16.48
C HIS A 124 4.47 -2.49 -16.33
N TYR A 125 4.99 -3.16 -15.30
CA TYR A 125 6.42 -3.44 -15.18
C TYR A 125 6.93 -4.22 -16.39
N GLU A 126 6.28 -5.33 -16.74
CA GLU A 126 6.69 -6.18 -17.87
C GLU A 126 6.60 -5.43 -19.22
N GLU A 127 5.57 -4.61 -19.41
CA GLU A 127 5.42 -3.78 -20.61
C GLU A 127 6.55 -2.75 -20.73
N GLN A 128 6.85 -2.02 -19.66
CA GLN A 128 7.92 -1.01 -19.69
C GLN A 128 9.32 -1.61 -19.70
N ARG A 129 9.50 -2.81 -19.15
CA ARG A 129 10.77 -3.54 -19.25
C ARG A 129 11.18 -3.77 -20.72
N ARG A 130 10.21 -3.93 -21.61
CA ARG A 130 10.45 -4.17 -23.05
C ARG A 130 10.52 -2.87 -23.86
N ALA A 131 10.33 -1.71 -23.22
CA ALA A 131 10.27 -0.45 -23.92
C ALA A 131 11.66 -0.02 -24.44
N PRO A 132 11.73 0.61 -25.64
CA PRO A 132 13.01 0.98 -26.27
C PRO A 132 13.90 1.87 -25.38
N TRP A 133 13.30 2.82 -24.65
CA TRP A 133 14.04 3.76 -23.82
C TRP A 133 14.85 3.07 -22.71
N LEU A 134 14.36 1.95 -22.19
CA LEU A 134 15.06 1.19 -21.16
C LEU A 134 16.21 0.38 -21.77
N ASN A 135 16.02 -0.18 -22.96
CA ASN A 135 17.07 -0.86 -23.70
C ASN A 135 18.22 0.11 -24.03
N ASP A 136 17.91 1.35 -24.37
CA ASP A 136 18.93 2.39 -24.62
C ASP A 136 19.78 2.67 -23.38
N ILE A 137 19.18 2.70 -22.18
CA ILE A 137 19.89 2.85 -20.90
C ILE A 137 20.79 1.65 -20.63
N ILE A 138 20.26 0.42 -20.79
CA ILE A 138 21.01 -0.83 -20.57
C ILE A 138 22.22 -0.88 -21.51
N ASN A 139 22.03 -0.58 -22.79
CA ASN A 139 23.09 -0.60 -23.81
C ASN A 139 24.12 0.52 -23.63
N SER A 140 23.72 1.66 -23.07
CA SER A 140 24.61 2.80 -22.80
C SER A 140 25.42 2.63 -21.50
N THR A 141 25.05 1.67 -20.64
CA THR A 141 25.73 1.41 -19.37
C THR A 141 26.94 0.51 -19.59
N PRO A 142 28.18 0.95 -19.32
CA PRO A 142 29.38 0.15 -19.51
C PRO A 142 29.40 -1.02 -18.51
N SER A 143 28.87 -2.17 -18.92
CA SER A 143 28.81 -3.39 -18.10
C SER A 143 29.66 -4.51 -18.70
N ASN A 144 30.27 -5.32 -17.83
CA ASN A 144 31.03 -6.51 -18.21
C ASN A 144 30.13 -7.50 -19.00
N PRO A 145 30.60 -8.18 -20.07
CA PRO A 145 29.78 -9.12 -20.85
C PRO A 145 29.07 -10.23 -20.05
N LEU A 146 29.61 -10.66 -18.90
CA LEU A 146 28.92 -11.58 -17.98
C LEU A 146 27.74 -10.93 -17.25
N GLU A 147 27.81 -9.62 -16.98
CA GLU A 147 26.72 -8.86 -16.34
C GLU A 147 25.63 -8.46 -17.34
N GLN A 148 25.93 -8.40 -18.64
CA GLN A 148 24.93 -8.15 -19.68
C GLN A 148 23.92 -9.31 -19.79
N VAL A 149 24.36 -10.54 -19.52
CA VAL A 149 23.48 -11.72 -19.49
C VAL A 149 22.52 -11.67 -18.30
N ASP A 150 23.00 -11.30 -17.10
CA ASP A 150 22.15 -11.05 -15.91
C ASP A 150 21.20 -9.85 -16.10
N SER A 151 21.55 -8.88 -16.96
CA SER A 151 20.74 -7.68 -17.23
C SER A 151 19.45 -8.01 -17.99
N LEU A 152 19.52 -8.99 -18.89
CA LEU A 152 18.39 -9.50 -19.66
C LEU A 152 17.53 -10.47 -18.84
N GLU A 153 18.08 -11.00 -17.74
CA GLU A 153 17.47 -12.03 -16.87
C GLU A 153 16.72 -11.47 -15.64
N GLN A 154 16.60 -10.14 -15.45
CA GLN A 154 15.72 -9.58 -14.41
C GLN A 154 14.23 -9.65 -14.77
N GLN A 155 13.77 -10.82 -15.23
CA GLN A 155 12.38 -11.19 -15.14
C GLN A 155 12.03 -11.40 -13.66
N ARG A 156 11.65 -10.29 -13.02
CA ARG A 156 11.18 -10.28 -11.65
C ARG A 156 9.70 -10.66 -11.66
N ASN A 157 9.38 -11.83 -11.13
CA ASN A 157 8.01 -12.17 -10.83
C ASN A 157 7.58 -11.35 -9.61
N ILE A 158 6.75 -10.33 -9.81
CA ILE A 158 6.30 -9.43 -8.73
C ILE A 158 5.26 -10.16 -7.89
N GLU A 159 5.74 -10.92 -6.90
CA GLU A 159 4.91 -11.81 -6.07
C GLU A 159 4.47 -11.20 -4.74
N ASN A 160 5.08 -10.09 -4.30
CA ASN A 160 4.75 -9.44 -3.03
C ASN A 160 4.98 -7.91 -3.08
N PHE A 161 4.43 -7.21 -2.08
CA PHE A 161 4.55 -5.75 -1.91
C PHE A 161 5.81 -5.29 -1.15
N GLU A 162 6.66 -6.22 -0.72
CA GLU A 162 7.78 -5.94 0.15
C GLU A 162 9.09 -6.03 -0.64
N GLY A 163 9.70 -7.21 -0.71
CA GLY A 163 11.02 -7.40 -1.32
C GLY A 163 11.08 -7.00 -2.80
N HIS A 164 10.01 -7.23 -3.56
CA HIS A 164 9.99 -6.92 -5.00
C HIS A 164 9.78 -5.44 -5.32
N LEU A 165 9.28 -4.64 -4.36
CA LEU A 165 9.07 -3.21 -4.53
C LEU A 165 10.14 -2.37 -3.82
N ALA A 166 11.00 -3.01 -3.03
CA ALA A 166 11.92 -2.34 -2.12
C ALA A 166 12.99 -1.49 -2.82
N ASP A 167 13.33 -1.80 -4.07
CA ASP A 167 14.38 -1.12 -4.83
C ASP A 167 13.84 -0.06 -5.81
N SER A 168 12.55 0.26 -5.71
CA SER A 168 11.85 1.31 -6.46
C SER A 168 11.79 1.14 -7.99
N ILE A 169 12.46 0.16 -8.59
CA ILE A 169 12.48 -0.04 -10.06
C ILE A 169 11.06 -0.30 -10.60
N VAL A 170 10.27 -1.11 -9.88
CA VAL A 170 8.87 -1.36 -10.26
C VAL A 170 8.07 -0.06 -10.27
N PHE A 171 8.22 0.80 -9.26
CA PHE A 171 7.52 2.08 -9.20
C PHE A 171 7.95 3.03 -10.31
N ILE A 172 9.23 3.08 -10.61
CA ILE A 172 9.78 3.87 -11.71
C ILE A 172 9.16 3.45 -13.04
N LEU A 173 9.18 2.14 -13.35
CA LEU A 173 8.69 1.62 -14.62
C LEU A 173 7.18 1.82 -14.74
N VAL A 174 6.41 1.52 -13.71
CA VAL A 174 4.97 1.78 -13.69
C VAL A 174 4.66 3.29 -13.79
N THR A 175 5.50 4.16 -13.21
CA THR A 175 5.34 5.61 -13.38
C THR A 175 5.66 6.02 -14.82
N ALA A 176 6.67 5.42 -15.46
CA ALA A 176 7.00 5.67 -16.86
C ALA A 176 5.89 5.21 -17.81
N SER A 177 5.17 4.13 -17.50
CA SER A 177 4.01 3.70 -18.30
C SER A 177 2.88 4.72 -18.25
N TYR A 178 2.60 5.26 -17.05
CA TYR A 178 1.49 6.18 -16.85
C TYR A 178 1.83 7.64 -17.23
N CYS A 179 3.09 8.03 -17.02
CA CYS A 179 3.60 9.38 -17.29
C CYS A 179 4.82 9.34 -18.24
N PRO A 180 4.65 8.98 -19.53
CA PRO A 180 5.77 8.89 -20.46
C PRO A 180 6.56 10.20 -20.63
N PHE A 181 5.91 11.34 -20.41
CA PHE A 181 6.55 12.66 -20.46
C PHE A 181 7.62 12.88 -19.39
N LEU A 182 7.67 12.06 -18.33
CA LEU A 182 8.73 12.11 -17.31
C LEU A 182 9.98 11.35 -17.73
N ILE A 183 9.91 10.48 -18.76
CA ILE A 183 11.02 9.59 -19.13
C ILE A 183 12.26 10.40 -19.49
N ASP A 184 12.11 11.35 -20.41
CA ASP A 184 13.22 12.17 -20.88
C ASP A 184 13.76 13.13 -19.82
N ALA A 185 12.91 13.59 -18.92
CA ALA A 185 13.25 14.58 -17.90
C ALA A 185 13.91 13.96 -16.66
N PHE A 186 13.48 12.76 -16.26
CA PHE A 186 13.84 12.18 -14.97
C PHE A 186 14.37 10.74 -15.06
N PHE A 187 14.00 9.97 -16.09
CA PHE A 187 14.24 8.53 -16.09
C PHE A 187 15.41 8.04 -16.97
N LYS A 188 16.05 8.93 -17.73
CA LYS A 188 17.22 8.59 -18.57
C LYS A 188 18.45 8.12 -17.81
N ASN A 189 18.62 8.52 -16.56
CA ASN A 189 19.82 8.24 -15.75
C ASN A 189 19.51 7.34 -14.54
N ILE A 190 18.48 6.51 -14.65
CA ILE A 190 18.09 5.64 -13.54
C ILE A 190 19.09 4.52 -13.36
N TYR A 191 19.41 4.27 -12.10
CA TYR A 191 20.21 3.14 -11.72
C TYR A 191 19.33 1.89 -11.62
N LEU A 192 19.45 1.00 -12.60
CA LEU A 192 18.68 -0.25 -12.68
C LEU A 192 19.29 -1.38 -11.82
N ARG A 193 20.36 -1.10 -11.06
CA ARG A 193 21.08 -2.10 -10.25
C ARG A 193 21.39 -1.63 -8.83
N PRO A 194 20.40 -1.16 -8.06
CA PRO A 194 20.61 -0.70 -6.69
C PRO A 194 21.35 -1.78 -5.88
N LYS A 195 22.51 -1.44 -5.30
CA LYS A 195 23.32 -2.40 -4.52
C LYS A 195 22.82 -2.53 -3.08
N ASN A 196 21.96 -1.62 -2.65
CA ASN A 196 21.31 -1.56 -1.35
C ASN A 196 19.94 -0.86 -1.49
N PHE A 197 19.14 -0.86 -0.42
CA PHE A 197 17.80 -0.25 -0.41
C PHE A 197 17.80 1.29 -0.40
N GLU A 198 18.98 1.94 -0.32
CA GLU A 198 19.13 3.39 -0.13
C GLU A 198 19.72 4.10 -1.37
N GLU A 199 20.13 3.35 -2.39
CA GLU A 199 20.59 3.81 -3.72
C GLU A 199 19.45 3.82 -4.75
#